data_AF-A0A1U8GLK8-F1
#
_entry.id   AF-A0A1U8GLK8-F1
#
_cell.length_a   1.000
_cell.length_b   1.000
_cell.length_c   1.000
_cell.angle_alpha   90.00
_cell.angle_beta   90.00
_cell.angle_gamma   90.00
#
_symmetry.space_group_name_H-M   'P 1'
#
loop_
_entity.id
_entity.type
_entity.pdbx_description
1 polymer ?
#
loop_
_entity_poly.entity_id
_entity_poly.type
_entity_poly.pdbx_seq_one_letter_code
_entity_poly.pdbx_strand_id
1 'polypeptide(L)'
;MSIFGDPFRRFLLSPTIYRTSYGSNALLDWIESPNAHIFKINVPGYSKEDIKVQVEDGNVLVVKAEDRGGKKDEYHGKDKEIVWHVAERSGGGKGGGDFSREIELPEDVKVDQIKAQVENGVLTIVVPKDATPKPSKVRNINITSKL
;
A
#
# COMPACT_ATOMS: atom_id res chain seq x y z
N MET A 1 -38.04 8.57 3.58
CA MET A 1 -37.06 8.37 2.47
C MET A 1 -35.84 7.71 3.08
N SER A 2 -35.47 6.55 2.56
CA SER A 2 -34.48 5.64 3.16
C SER A 2 -33.09 6.27 3.26
N ILE A 3 -32.42 6.08 4.41
CA ILE A 3 -31.02 6.48 4.67
C ILE A 3 -30.14 5.25 5.01
N PHE A 4 -30.57 4.06 4.55
CA PHE A 4 -29.72 2.88 4.52
C PHE A 4 -28.80 2.95 3.29
N GLY A 5 -27.52 3.24 3.52
CA GLY A 5 -26.48 3.15 2.50
C GLY A 5 -25.92 4.51 2.09
N ASP A 6 -24.89 4.98 2.80
CA ASP A 6 -23.95 5.91 2.18
C ASP A 6 -22.51 5.63 2.68
N PRO A 7 -21.64 5.03 1.85
CA PRO A 7 -20.27 4.65 2.20
C PRO A 7 -19.31 5.85 2.33
N PHE A 8 -19.80 7.07 2.17
CA PHE A 8 -19.01 8.29 2.01
C PHE A 8 -18.70 9.04 3.32
N ARG A 9 -18.98 8.48 4.51
CA ARG A 9 -18.70 9.15 5.80
C ARG A 9 -17.51 8.63 6.62
N ARG A 10 -16.69 7.71 6.07
CA ARG A 10 -15.30 7.50 6.57
C ARG A 10 -14.34 8.64 6.16
N PHE A 11 -14.88 9.75 5.64
CA PHE A 11 -14.20 10.77 4.85
C PHE A 11 -13.53 11.92 5.63
N LEU A 12 -13.61 12.03 6.96
CA LEU A 12 -13.25 13.32 7.60
C LEU A 12 -12.04 13.45 8.52
N LEU A 13 -11.38 12.42 9.07
CA LEU A 13 -10.20 12.66 9.92
C LEU A 13 -9.16 11.52 9.86
N SER A 14 -8.08 11.76 9.10
CA SER A 14 -6.82 11.00 8.93
C SER A 14 -6.74 9.98 7.78
N PRO A 15 -5.74 10.09 6.87
CA PRO A 15 -5.48 9.05 5.89
C PRO A 15 -4.81 7.86 6.58
N THR A 16 -5.31 6.64 6.36
CA THR A 16 -4.71 5.38 6.86
C THR A 16 -3.30 5.11 6.30
N ILE A 17 -2.79 6.00 5.44
CA ILE A 17 -1.45 5.99 4.89
C ILE A 17 -0.69 7.14 5.55
N TYR A 18 0.12 6.81 6.55
CA TYR A 18 0.82 7.82 7.36
C TYR A 18 2.09 8.34 6.67
N ARG A 19 2.68 7.54 5.77
CA ARG A 19 3.96 7.90 5.15
C ARG A 19 4.14 7.25 3.78
N THR A 20 4.40 8.10 2.78
CA THR A 20 4.95 7.70 1.47
C THR A 20 6.28 8.43 1.29
N SER A 21 7.31 7.73 0.80
CA SER A 21 8.54 8.42 0.41
C SER A 21 8.27 9.33 -0.81
N TYR A 22 8.79 10.56 -0.78
CA TYR A 22 8.69 11.50 -1.90
C TYR A 22 9.40 10.91 -3.13
N GLY A 23 8.71 10.81 -4.26
CA GLY A 23 9.25 10.29 -5.52
C GLY A 23 8.91 8.83 -5.84
N SER A 24 8.15 8.13 -4.98
CA SER A 24 7.73 6.76 -5.26
C SER A 24 6.63 6.68 -6.32
N ASN A 25 6.90 5.96 -7.41
CA ASN A 25 5.91 5.56 -8.42
C ASN A 25 5.09 4.32 -8.04
N ALA A 26 5.21 3.82 -6.81
CA ALA A 26 4.57 2.59 -6.38
C ALA A 26 3.10 2.82 -6.03
N LEU A 27 2.27 3.16 -7.01
CA LEU A 27 0.83 3.43 -6.84
C LEU A 27 0.15 2.26 -6.11
N LEU A 28 -0.78 2.59 -5.20
CA LEU A 28 -1.44 1.64 -4.30
C LEU A 28 -2.96 1.72 -4.49
N ASP A 29 -3.59 0.57 -4.69
CA ASP A 29 -5.02 0.38 -4.51
C ASP A 29 -5.27 -0.37 -3.19
N TRP A 30 -6.28 0.09 -2.44
CA TRP A 30 -6.80 -0.62 -1.28
C TRP A 30 -8.25 -1.04 -1.53
N ILE A 31 -8.48 -2.35 -1.56
CA ILE A 31 -9.78 -2.97 -1.79
C ILE A 31 -10.21 -3.69 -0.51
N GLU A 32 -11.43 -3.46 -0.06
CA GLU A 32 -12.03 -4.16 1.08
C GLU A 32 -13.10 -5.14 0.57
N SER A 33 -12.97 -6.41 0.96
CA SER A 33 -14.01 -7.43 0.81
C SER A 33 -14.62 -7.76 2.17
N PRO A 34 -15.72 -8.55 2.23
CA PRO A 34 -16.26 -9.01 3.50
C PRO A 34 -15.25 -9.79 4.36
N ASN A 35 -14.29 -10.47 3.73
CA ASN A 35 -13.40 -11.43 4.41
C ASN A 35 -11.94 -10.97 4.50
N ALA A 36 -11.55 -9.90 3.80
CA ALA A 36 -10.15 -9.47 3.72
C ALA A 36 -10.01 -8.01 3.24
N HIS A 37 -8.92 -7.37 3.64
CA HIS A 37 -8.34 -6.23 2.96
C HIS A 37 -7.31 -6.71 1.93
N ILE A 38 -7.31 -6.10 0.75
CA ILE A 38 -6.42 -6.45 -0.37
C ILE A 38 -5.72 -5.18 -0.81
N PHE A 39 -4.40 -5.19 -0.78
CA PHE A 39 -3.56 -4.11 -1.25
C PHE A 39 -2.88 -4.52 -2.55
N LYS A 40 -2.97 -3.67 -3.57
CA LYS A 40 -2.26 -3.87 -4.84
C LYS A 40 -1.31 -2.71 -5.07
N ILE A 41 -0.02 -3.00 -5.21
CA ILE A 41 1.02 -1.99 -5.37
C ILE A 41 1.76 -2.24 -6.67
N ASN A 42 1.87 -1.22 -7.51
CA ASN A 42 2.67 -1.27 -8.72
C ASN A 42 4.15 -1.30 -8.36
N VAL A 43 4.84 -2.39 -8.73
CA VAL A 43 6.26 -2.62 -8.49
C VAL A 43 6.99 -3.13 -9.74
N PRO A 44 6.80 -2.51 -10.93
CA PRO A 44 7.46 -2.96 -12.14
C PRO A 44 8.99 -2.84 -12.01
N GLY A 45 9.69 -3.89 -12.41
CA GLY A 45 11.16 -3.93 -12.41
C GLY A 45 11.80 -4.31 -11.08
N TYR A 46 11.03 -4.55 -10.02
CA TYR A 46 11.51 -5.13 -8.77
C TYR A 46 11.45 -6.65 -8.81
N SER A 47 12.50 -7.30 -8.34
CA SER A 47 12.47 -8.72 -8.01
C SER A 47 11.79 -8.96 -6.66
N LYS A 48 11.45 -10.21 -6.35
CA LYS A 48 10.85 -10.56 -5.04
C LYS A 48 11.82 -10.24 -3.90
N GLU A 49 13.11 -10.37 -4.16
CA GLU A 49 14.19 -10.18 -3.21
C GLU A 49 14.42 -8.70 -2.86
N ASP A 50 14.02 -7.79 -3.75
CA ASP A 50 14.10 -6.34 -3.57
C ASP A 50 12.97 -5.80 -2.68
N ILE A 51 11.88 -6.56 -2.54
CA ILE A 51 10.67 -6.15 -1.83
C ILE A 51 10.59 -6.82 -0.46
N LYS A 52 10.41 -6.00 0.57
CA LYS A 52 10.21 -6.42 1.95
C LYS A 52 8.82 -6.00 2.42
N VAL A 53 8.02 -6.97 2.87
CA VAL A 53 6.69 -6.75 3.47
C VAL A 53 6.76 -7.21 4.92
N GLN A 54 6.40 -6.34 5.86
CA GLN A 54 6.44 -6.60 7.30
C GLN A 54 5.25 -5.98 8.00
N VAL A 55 4.99 -6.42 9.23
CA VAL A 55 4.08 -5.73 10.14
C VAL A 55 4.90 -5.23 11.33
N GLU A 56 4.92 -3.92 11.52
CA GLU A 56 5.58 -3.20 12.60
C GLU A 56 4.50 -2.72 13.60
N ASP A 57 4.89 -2.44 14.86
CA ASP A 57 4.01 -1.91 15.92
C ASP A 57 2.69 -2.67 16.15
N GLY A 58 2.65 -3.95 15.78
CA GLY A 58 1.50 -4.84 15.98
C GLY A 58 0.41 -4.76 14.90
N ASN A 59 0.22 -3.60 14.25
CA ASN A 59 -0.83 -3.42 13.24
C ASN A 59 -0.42 -2.55 12.02
N VAL A 60 0.84 -2.14 11.89
CA VAL A 60 1.27 -1.30 10.77
C VAL A 60 1.90 -2.16 9.67
N LEU A 61 1.21 -2.31 8.53
CA LEU A 61 1.77 -2.96 7.35
C LEU A 61 2.80 -2.04 6.68
N VAL A 62 4.03 -2.50 6.63
CA VAL A 62 5.17 -1.79 6.04
C VAL A 62 5.63 -2.50 4.78
N VAL A 63 5.60 -1.80 3.65
CA VAL A 63 6.09 -2.26 2.36
C VAL A 63 7.26 -1.39 1.96
N LYS A 64 8.45 -1.98 1.91
CA LYS A 64 9.68 -1.32 1.48
C LYS A 64 10.21 -2.04 0.25
N ALA A 65 10.67 -1.30 -0.75
CA ALA A 65 11.54 -1.85 -1.77
C ALA A 65 12.80 -1.00 -1.85
N GLU A 66 13.93 -1.69 -1.83
CA GLU A 66 15.25 -1.11 -2.00
C GLU A 66 15.82 -1.69 -3.27
N ASP A 67 16.31 -0.85 -4.18
CA ASP A 67 17.10 -1.32 -5.31
C ASP A 67 18.48 -1.77 -4.80
N ARG A 68 18.59 -3.04 -4.41
CA ARG A 68 19.85 -3.64 -3.91
C ARG A 68 20.79 -4.03 -5.04
N GLY A 69 20.40 -3.79 -6.30
CA GLY A 69 20.89 -4.49 -7.47
C GLY A 69 21.61 -3.62 -8.49
N GLY A 70 22.48 -2.71 -8.03
CA GLY A 70 23.82 -2.56 -8.62
C GLY A 70 23.87 -2.21 -10.10
N LYS A 71 23.51 -0.97 -10.42
CA LYS A 71 24.28 0.00 -11.21
C LYS A 71 23.43 1.26 -11.12
N LYS A 72 23.94 2.36 -10.53
CA LYS A 72 23.57 3.68 -11.08
C LYS A 72 23.92 3.53 -12.55
N ASP A 73 22.92 3.29 -13.38
CA ASP A 73 23.21 2.73 -14.67
C ASP A 73 24.30 3.53 -15.36
N GLU A 74 25.26 2.75 -15.87
CA GLU A 74 26.24 3.11 -16.87
C GLU A 74 25.60 3.84 -18.08
N TYR A 75 24.27 3.87 -18.16
CA TYR A 75 23.46 4.73 -19.01
C TYR A 75 23.75 6.23 -18.89
N HIS A 76 24.16 6.74 -17.72
CA HIS A 76 24.55 8.16 -17.57
C HIS A 76 26.08 8.37 -17.63
N GLY A 77 26.87 7.32 -17.87
CA GLY A 77 28.29 7.48 -18.05
C GLY A 77 29.03 6.16 -18.01
N LYS A 78 29.34 5.63 -19.20
CA LYS A 78 30.66 5.13 -19.61
C LYS A 78 30.65 4.49 -21.01
N ASP A 79 29.51 4.03 -21.50
CA ASP A 79 29.37 3.53 -22.89
C ASP A 79 29.11 4.68 -23.86
N LYS A 80 30.16 5.08 -24.60
CA LYS A 80 30.09 6.16 -25.59
C LYS A 80 29.23 5.83 -26.82
N GLU A 81 28.72 4.60 -26.93
CA GLU A 81 27.91 4.14 -28.07
C GLU A 81 26.39 4.23 -27.83
N ILE A 82 25.92 4.48 -26.60
CA ILE A 82 24.48 4.53 -26.31
C ILE A 82 23.97 5.97 -26.35
N VAL A 83 23.03 6.25 -27.25
CA VAL A 83 22.37 7.57 -27.37
C VAL A 83 20.97 7.52 -26.75
N TRP A 84 20.73 8.42 -25.80
CA TRP A 84 19.43 8.60 -25.17
C TRP A 84 18.60 9.61 -25.94
N HIS A 85 17.43 9.19 -26.41
CA HIS A 85 16.45 10.12 -27.01
C HIS A 85 15.46 10.65 -25.97
N VAL A 86 15.01 9.80 -25.03
CA VAL A 86 14.03 10.14 -23.97
C VAL A 86 14.26 9.22 -22.75
N ALA A 87 14.08 9.75 -21.53
CA ALA A 87 14.18 8.99 -20.27
C ALA A 87 13.06 9.39 -19.29
N GLU A 88 11.84 8.88 -19.50
CA GLU A 88 10.67 9.21 -18.67
C GLU A 88 10.52 8.33 -17.42
N ARG A 89 11.15 7.14 -17.40
CA ARG A 89 11.05 6.20 -16.28
C ARG A 89 11.96 6.67 -15.13
N SER A 90 11.42 6.74 -13.91
CA SER A 90 12.23 7.00 -12.72
C SER A 90 13.11 5.78 -12.44
N GLY A 91 14.42 5.99 -12.23
CA GLY A 91 15.39 4.91 -12.11
C GLY A 91 15.69 4.31 -13.49
N GLY A 92 16.91 4.54 -13.98
CA GLY A 92 17.38 3.94 -15.23
C GLY A 92 17.09 2.43 -15.22
N GLY A 93 16.45 1.94 -16.28
CA GLY A 93 16.33 0.51 -16.62
C GLY A 93 15.52 -0.41 -15.68
N LYS A 94 15.72 -0.33 -14.36
CA LYS A 94 15.19 -1.23 -13.33
C LYS A 94 14.60 -0.43 -12.18
N GLY A 95 13.35 -0.73 -11.82
CA GLY A 95 12.70 -0.33 -10.56
C GLY A 95 12.53 1.18 -10.37
N GLY A 96 11.34 1.63 -10.01
CA GLY A 96 10.99 3.06 -9.86
C GLY A 96 11.73 3.87 -8.79
N GLY A 97 12.92 3.46 -8.33
CA GLY A 97 13.65 4.00 -7.19
C GLY A 97 13.07 3.56 -5.84
N ASP A 98 13.90 3.57 -4.78
CA ASP A 98 13.52 3.13 -3.44
C ASP A 98 12.16 3.69 -2.99
N PHE A 99 11.34 2.83 -2.40
CA PHE A 99 10.06 3.27 -1.83
C PHE A 99 9.74 2.62 -0.50
N SER A 100 8.93 3.33 0.27
CA SER A 100 8.36 2.86 1.53
C SER A 100 6.90 3.33 1.61
N ARG A 101 6.01 2.41 1.97
CA ARG A 101 4.61 2.67 2.32
C ARG A 101 4.31 2.04 3.67
N GLU A 102 3.65 2.83 4.51
CA GLU A 102 3.15 2.40 5.82
C GLU A 102 1.64 2.55 5.82
N ILE A 103 0.94 1.45 6.13
CA ILE A 103 -0.51 1.35 6.13
C ILE A 103 -0.95 0.78 7.47
N GLU A 104 -1.74 1.53 8.23
CA GLU A 104 -2.30 1.01 9.47
C GLU A 104 -3.46 0.06 9.17
N LEU A 105 -3.36 -1.18 9.65
CA LEU A 105 -4.41 -2.17 9.46
C LEU A 105 -5.52 -1.96 10.50
N PRO A 106 -6.78 -2.21 10.13
CA PRO A 106 -7.89 -2.28 11.08
C PRO A 106 -7.65 -3.30 12.18
N GLU A 107 -8.28 -3.11 13.35
CA GLU A 107 -8.11 -4.01 14.50
C GLU A 107 -8.61 -5.45 14.27
N ASP A 108 -9.46 -5.67 13.27
CA ASP A 108 -10.15 -6.93 12.99
C ASP A 108 -9.46 -7.76 11.92
N VAL A 109 -8.12 -7.85 11.95
CA VAL A 109 -7.33 -8.60 10.97
C VAL A 109 -6.46 -9.68 11.58
N LYS A 110 -6.29 -10.78 10.83
CA LYS A 110 -5.40 -11.90 11.17
C LYS A 110 -4.01 -11.65 10.63
N VAL A 111 -3.21 -10.89 11.38
CA VAL A 111 -1.82 -10.51 11.01
C VAL A 111 -0.97 -11.74 10.62
N ASP A 112 -1.08 -12.83 11.37
CA ASP A 112 -0.31 -14.07 11.13
C ASP A 112 -0.71 -14.80 9.84
N GLN A 113 -1.83 -14.42 9.21
CA GLN A 113 -2.36 -15.07 8.00
C GLN A 113 -2.21 -14.19 6.76
N ILE A 114 -1.47 -13.09 6.85
CA ILE A 114 -1.18 -12.22 5.71
C ILE A 114 -0.39 -13.01 4.66
N LYS A 115 -0.80 -12.87 3.40
CA LYS A 115 -0.12 -13.46 2.25
C LYS A 115 0.25 -12.37 1.25
N ALA A 116 1.41 -12.50 0.62
CA ALA A 116 1.88 -11.58 -0.39
C ALA A 116 2.42 -12.34 -1.61
N GLN A 117 2.16 -11.80 -2.80
CA GLN A 117 2.71 -12.31 -4.05
C GLN A 117 3.00 -11.16 -5.01
N VAL A 118 3.98 -11.36 -5.89
CA VAL A 118 4.26 -10.44 -7.00
C VAL A 118 4.00 -11.18 -8.29
N GLU A 119 3.14 -10.62 -9.13
CA GLU A 119 2.82 -11.17 -10.44
C GLU A 119 2.71 -10.01 -11.45
N ASN A 120 3.35 -10.14 -12.61
CA ASN A 120 3.31 -9.15 -13.69
C ASN A 120 3.60 -7.70 -13.24
N GLY A 121 4.55 -7.52 -12.31
CA GLY A 121 4.94 -6.20 -11.80
C GLY A 121 3.96 -5.60 -10.78
N VAL A 122 3.03 -6.38 -10.24
CA VAL A 122 2.09 -5.95 -9.19
C VAL A 122 2.26 -6.81 -7.95
N LEU A 123 2.54 -6.16 -6.82
CA LEU A 123 2.54 -6.76 -5.50
C LEU A 123 1.10 -6.78 -4.99
N THR A 124 0.58 -7.98 -4.72
CA THR A 124 -0.73 -8.17 -4.07
C THR A 124 -0.52 -8.69 -2.65
N ILE A 125 -1.04 -7.96 -1.66
CA ILE A 125 -1.03 -8.34 -0.25
C ILE A 125 -2.48 -8.58 0.19
N VAL A 126 -2.76 -9.77 0.71
CA VAL A 126 -4.07 -10.15 1.22
C VAL A 126 -3.98 -10.25 2.74
N VAL A 127 -4.80 -9.45 3.41
CA VAL A 127 -4.90 -9.36 4.87
C VAL A 127 -6.29 -9.86 5.29
N PRO A 128 -6.40 -11.13 5.74
CA PRO A 128 -7.70 -11.70 6.14
C PRO A 128 -8.28 -10.99 7.36
N LYS A 129 -9.61 -10.86 7.39
CA LYS A 129 -10.34 -10.33 8.55
C LYS A 129 -10.61 -11.42 9.59
N ASP A 130 -10.82 -10.99 10.81
CA ASP A 130 -11.32 -11.84 11.88
C ASP A 130 -12.79 -12.21 11.65
N ALA A 131 -13.10 -13.50 11.86
CA ALA A 131 -14.45 -14.03 11.67
C ALA A 131 -15.41 -13.59 12.79
N THR A 132 -14.88 -13.03 13.87
CA THR A 132 -15.64 -12.43 14.97
C THR A 132 -15.67 -10.92 14.78
N PRO A 133 -16.64 -10.35 14.05
CA PRO A 133 -16.84 -8.92 14.09
C PRO A 133 -17.09 -8.54 15.55
N LYS A 134 -16.21 -7.71 16.14
CA LYS A 134 -16.53 -7.03 17.40
C LYS A 134 -17.87 -6.33 17.14
N PRO A 135 -18.92 -6.55 17.95
CA PRO A 135 -20.18 -5.86 17.74
C PRO A 135 -19.86 -4.37 17.76
N SER A 136 -20.14 -3.67 16.65
CA SER A 136 -20.05 -2.21 16.65
C SER A 136 -21.00 -1.77 17.76
N LYS A 137 -20.47 -1.14 18.81
CA LYS A 137 -21.31 -0.59 19.86
C LYS A 137 -22.13 0.51 19.20
N VAL A 138 -23.35 0.18 18.79
CA VAL A 138 -24.31 1.14 18.28
C VAL A 138 -24.61 2.09 19.44
N ARG A 139 -23.98 3.27 19.41
CA ARG A 139 -24.26 4.32 20.38
C ARG A 139 -25.49 5.08 19.90
N ASN A 140 -26.62 4.83 20.55
CA ASN A 140 -27.79 5.68 20.38
C ASN A 140 -27.49 7.05 20.99
N ILE A 141 -27.53 8.09 20.17
CA ILE A 141 -27.40 9.48 20.63
C ILE A 141 -28.82 10.02 20.76
N ASN A 142 -29.21 10.33 22.00
CA ASN A 142 -30.49 10.97 22.25
C ASN A 142 -30.47 12.40 21.71
N ILE A 143 -31.46 12.76 20.92
CA ILE A 143 -31.66 14.13 20.43
C ILE A 143 -32.37 14.91 21.54
N THR A 144 -31.78 16.02 22.01
CA THR A 144 -32.38 16.94 22.99
C THR A 144 -32.57 18.31 22.35
N SER A 145 -33.67 18.98 22.68
CA SER A 145 -34.07 20.27 22.07
C SER A 145 -33.32 21.49 22.64
N LYS A 146 -32.38 21.29 23.56
CA LYS A 146 -31.50 22.33 24.12
C LYS A 146 -30.05 21.84 24.06
N LEU A 147 -29.19 22.71 23.54
CA LEU A 147 -27.73 22.62 23.62
C LEU A 147 -27.27 22.85 25.06
#